data_AF-A0A510JJP0-F1
#
_entry.id   AF-A0A510JJP0-F1
#
_cell.length_a   1.000
_cell.length_b   1.000
_cell.length_c   1.000
_cell.angle_alpha   90.00
_cell.angle_beta   90.00
_cell.angle_gamma   90.00
#
_symmetry.space_group_name_H-M   'P 1'
#
loop_
_entity.id
_entity.type
_entity.pdbx_description
1 polymer ?
#
loop_
_entity_poly.entity_id
_entity_poly.type
_entity_poly.pdbx_seq_one_letter_code
_entity_poly.pdbx_strand_id
1 'polypeptide(L)' 'MFKKILLMIILVMSVVGCELLDPKGWKEAEQDAAEREETCYRRADGIVYCKDKYGNVY' A
#
# COMPACT_ATOMS: atom_id res chain seq x y z
N MET A 1 -12.59 32.26 -17.62
CA MET A 1 -12.29 32.09 -16.18
C MET A 1 -12.63 30.68 -15.68
N PHE A 2 -13.87 30.20 -15.86
CA PHE A 2 -14.35 28.90 -15.35
C PHE A 2 -13.51 27.68 -15.78
N LYS A 3 -13.10 27.62 -17.05
CA LYS A 3 -12.30 26.51 -17.60
C LYS A 3 -10.95 26.31 -16.88
N LYS A 4 -10.32 27.39 -16.41
CA LYS A 4 -9.05 27.32 -15.67
C LYS A 4 -9.26 26.78 -14.25
N ILE A 5 -10.36 27.17 -13.60
CA ILE A 5 -10.70 26.71 -12.24
C ILE A 5 -11.02 25.20 -12.25
N LEU A 6 -11.81 24.75 -13.24
CA LEU A 6 -12.13 23.32 -13.40
C LEU A 6 -10.86 22.47 -13.59
N LEU A 7 -9.94 22.93 -14.44
CA LEU A 7 -8.67 22.24 -14.69
C LEU A 7 -7.81 22.13 -13.43
N MET A 8 -7.75 23.19 -12.63
CA MET A 8 -7.00 23.22 -11.37
C MET A 8 -7.59 22.26 -10.34
N ILE A 9 -8.93 22.17 -10.25
CA ILE A 9 -9.60 21.23 -9.33
C ILE A 9 -9.28 19.78 -9.72
N ILE A 10 -9.36 19.43 -11.01
CA ILE A 10 -9.04 18.08 -11.48
C ILE A 10 -7.57 17.73 -11.20
N LEU A 11 -6.66 18.67 -11.43
CA LEU A 11 -5.24 18.49 -11.16
C LEU A 11 -4.99 18.22 -9.67
N VAL A 12 -5.57 19.04 -8.78
CA VAL A 12 -5.45 18.85 -7.33
C VAL A 12 -5.99 17.49 -6.93
N MET A 13 -7.19 17.12 -7.37
CA MET A 13 -7.80 15.82 -7.03
C MET A 13 -6.99 14.63 -7.54
N SER A 14 -6.31 14.76 -8.69
CA SER A 14 -5.42 13.71 -9.21
C SER A 14 -4.18 13.48 -8.35
N VAL A 15 -3.67 14.54 -7.69
CA VAL A 15 -2.46 14.44 -6.83
C VAL A 15 -2.83 13.96 -5.42
N VAL A 16 -4.02 14.29 -4.92
CA VAL A 16 -4.47 13.88 -3.57
C VAL A 16 -4.75 12.37 -3.50
N GLY A 17 -5.01 11.72 -4.63
CA GLY A 17 -5.47 10.33 -4.69
C GLY A 17 -4.44 9.24 -4.33
N CYS A 18 -3.14 9.50 -4.46
CA CYS A 18 -2.13 8.44 -4.26
C CYS A 18 -1.50 8.40 -2.87
N GLU A 19 -1.38 9.53 -2.17
CA GLU A 19 -0.60 9.61 -0.92
C GLU A 19 -1.42 10.07 0.30
N LEU A 20 -2.55 10.74 0.08
CA LEU A 20 -3.27 11.45 1.14
C LEU A 20 -4.45 10.66 1.74
N LEU A 21 -4.97 9.66 1.02
CA LEU A 21 -6.20 8.97 1.42
C LEU A 21 -6.00 7.89 2.48
N ASP A 22 -4.79 7.34 2.67
CA ASP A 22 -4.62 6.29 3.68
C ASP A 22 -3.25 6.21 4.40
N PRO A 23 -2.65 7.33 4.86
CA PRO A 23 -1.40 7.27 5.63
C PRO A 23 -1.52 6.40 6.91
N LYS A 24 -2.73 6.16 7.40
CA LYS A 24 -2.99 5.25 8.52
C LYS A 24 -2.96 3.78 8.08
N GLY A 25 -3.62 3.41 6.98
CA GLY A 25 -3.60 2.04 6.49
C GLY A 25 -2.22 1.57 6.06
N TRP A 26 -1.40 2.44 5.47
CA TRP A 26 0.00 2.12 5.18
C TRP A 26 0.82 1.92 6.45
N LYS A 27 0.62 2.77 7.45
CA LYS A 27 1.32 2.66 8.74
C LYS A 27 0.89 1.42 9.52
N GLU A 28 -0.40 1.09 9.52
CA GLU A 28 -0.93 -0.13 10.14
C GLU A 28 -0.41 -1.36 9.40
N ALA A 29 -0.40 -1.37 8.07
CA ALA A 29 0.18 -2.46 7.28
C ALA A 29 1.70 -2.62 7.52
N GLU A 30 2.42 -1.50 7.65
CA GLU A 30 3.85 -1.49 7.96
C GLU A 30 4.11 -1.96 9.41
N GLN A 31 3.28 -1.55 10.37
CA GLN A 31 3.32 -2.02 11.76
C GLN A 31 2.98 -3.51 11.87
N ASP A 32 1.92 -3.96 11.22
CA ASP A 32 1.50 -5.36 11.16
C ASP A 32 2.60 -6.25 10.53
N ALA A 33 3.24 -5.77 9.46
CA ALA A 33 4.36 -6.47 8.84
C ALA A 33 5.60 -6.50 9.75
N ALA A 34 5.87 -5.41 10.47
CA ALA A 34 6.97 -5.33 11.43
C ALA A 34 6.72 -6.22 12.67
N GLU A 35 5.50 -6.28 13.19
CA GLU A 35 5.14 -7.08 14.36
C GLU A 35 5.09 -8.59 14.07
N ARG A 36 4.62 -8.99 12.88
CA ARG A 36 4.59 -10.41 12.51
C ARG A 36 5.99 -10.96 12.19
N GLU A 37 6.98 -10.10 11.92
CA GLU A 37 8.32 -10.49 11.45
C GLU A 37 8.26 -11.58 10.36
N GLU A 38 7.21 -11.52 9.53
CA GLU A 38 6.93 -12.51 8.49
C GLU A 38 7.27 -11.92 7.12
N THR A 39 7.86 -12.73 6.24
CA THR A 39 8.07 -12.35 4.85
C THR A 39 7.27 -13.27 3.96
N CYS A 40 6.33 -12.71 3.21
CA CYS A 40 5.53 -13.46 2.25
C CYS A 40 6.13 -13.38 0.85
N TYR A 41 6.22 -14.52 0.19
CA TYR A 41 6.77 -14.69 -1.15
C TYR A 41 5.68 -15.18 -2.09
N ARG A 42 5.75 -14.76 -3.35
CA ARG A 42 4.91 -15.27 -4.43
C ARG A 42 5.77 -16.01 -5.44
N ARG A 43 5.41 -17.26 -5.72
CA ARG A 43 6.06 -18.07 -6.77
C ARG A 43 5.52 -17.71 -8.15
N ALA A 44 6.26 -18.11 -9.18
CA ALA A 44 5.85 -17.95 -10.57
C ALA A 44 4.57 -18.72 -10.93
N ASP A 45 4.24 -19.78 -10.19
CA ASP A 45 3.00 -20.57 -10.31
C ASP A 45 1.78 -19.91 -9.64
N GLY A 46 1.97 -18.75 -8.99
CA GLY A 46 0.91 -17.99 -8.32
C GLY A 46 0.68 -18.36 -6.86
N ILE A 47 1.37 -19.37 -6.31
CA ILE A 47 1.25 -19.76 -4.91
C ILE A 47 1.92 -18.71 -4.02
N VAL A 48 1.19 -18.24 -3.00
CA VAL A 48 1.70 -17.36 -1.94
C VAL A 48 1.98 -18.19 -0.70
N TYR A 49 3.13 -17.94 -0.07
CA TYR A 49 3.51 -18.54 1.21
C TYR A 49 4.23 -17.51 2.07
N CYS A 50 4.06 -17.59 3.37
CA CYS A 50 4.72 -16.70 4.33
C CYS A 50 5.75 -17.47 5.14
N LYS A 51 6.84 -16.78 5.48
CA LYS A 51 7.91 -17.33 6.30
C LYS A 51 8.06 -16.46 7.54
N ASP A 52 7.92 -17.07 8.72
CA ASP A 52 8.18 -16.37 9.98
C ASP A 52 9.68 -16.20 10.24
N LYS A 53 10.03 -15.47 11.30
CA LYS A 53 11.42 -15.25 11.74
C LYS A 53 12.20 -16.51 12.11
N TYR A 54 11.51 -17.59 12.47
CA TYR A 54 12.11 -18.89 12.80
C TYR A 54 12.28 -19.77 11.56
N GLY A 55 11.70 -19.36 10.44
CA GLY A 55 11.72 -20.03 9.15
C GLY A 55 10.61 -21.04 8.93
N ASN A 56 9.56 -21.03 9.76
CA ASN A 56 8.36 -21.83 9.50
C ASN A 56 7.57 -21.24 8.35
N VAL A 57 7.04 -22.10 7.48
CA VAL A 57 6.28 -21.72 6.29
C VAL A 57 4.80 -22.08 6.47
N TYR A 58 3.90 -21.15 6.17
CA TYR A 58 2.44 -21.35 6.12
C TYR A 58 1.77 -20.59 4.99
#